data_AF-A0A0C9Z8S9-F1
#
_entry.id   AF-A0A0C9Z8S9-F1
#
_cell.length_a   1.000
_cell.length_b   1.000
_cell.length_c   1.000
_cell.angle_alpha   90.00
_cell.angle_beta   90.00
_cell.angle_gamma   90.00
#
_symmetry.space_group_name_H-M   'P 1'
#
loop_
_entity.id
_entity.type
_entity.pdbx_description
1 polymer ?
#
loop_
_entity_poly.entity_id
_entity_poly.type
_entity_poly.pdbx_seq_one_letter_code
_entity_poly.pdbx_strand_id
1 'polypeptide(L)'
;KPCSQYRNNDLPVPADSKWVKAFLSMALLWAGSQANPWEISESLMADALQEIFDVVYPDVKYKVNPNGAVFAVTQQRLSEWRSNIGSTALAIVVDFCSRIKDAPNDLVAKQLLKDCAFVYEDPDNISQETAYLSTFVLQMIASTHLSAIVDHASVPALNTNKLALGKGMDGVIVLCVIALEHALKFVEDSIINVNEVLASMATGKFSVKLPEKRNKATGKMSSGCYKFSFTNWHNEMEAYMKSISNRNEDSKLIIISRARRFMKKSARGDASDEDIEETQSIDERALICEVFHSPLSVITADFVFLNRILPYAL
;
A
#
# COMPACT_ATOMS: atom_id res chain seq x y z
N LYS A 1 -24.48 -16.61 13.77
CA LYS A 1 -24.03 -17.16 12.46
C LYS A 1 -22.51 -16.95 12.40
N PRO A 2 -21.68 -17.91 11.93
CA PRO A 2 -20.24 -17.68 11.79
C PRO A 2 -19.96 -16.46 10.89
N CYS A 3 -18.95 -15.64 11.23
CA CYS A 3 -18.72 -14.37 10.52
C CYS A 3 -18.52 -14.55 9.01
N SER A 4 -17.80 -15.60 8.59
CA SER A 4 -17.59 -15.97 7.18
C SER A 4 -18.85 -16.36 6.39
N GLN A 5 -20.00 -16.53 7.04
CA GLN A 5 -21.28 -16.85 6.41
C GLN A 5 -22.23 -15.64 6.29
N TYR A 6 -21.92 -14.48 6.87
CA TYR A 6 -22.71 -13.26 6.65
C TYR A 6 -22.56 -12.73 5.22
N ARG A 7 -23.64 -12.17 4.67
CA ARG A 7 -23.75 -11.64 3.31
C ARG A 7 -24.51 -10.31 3.35
N ASN A 8 -24.50 -9.58 2.23
CA ASN A 8 -25.26 -8.34 2.04
C ASN A 8 -26.73 -8.45 2.50
N ASN A 9 -27.39 -9.59 2.26
CA ASN A 9 -28.80 -9.81 2.61
C ASN A 9 -29.05 -10.03 4.12
N ASP A 10 -28.01 -10.19 4.94
CA ASP A 10 -28.12 -10.26 6.40
C ASP A 10 -27.98 -8.88 7.09
N LEU A 11 -27.70 -7.81 6.33
CA LEU A 11 -27.50 -6.47 6.87
C LEU A 11 -28.82 -5.86 7.37
N PRO A 12 -28.78 -4.99 8.41
CA PRO A 12 -29.96 -4.25 8.88
C PRO A 12 -30.42 -3.13 7.92
N VAL A 13 -29.70 -2.94 6.82
CA VAL A 13 -29.89 -1.88 5.82
C VAL A 13 -29.66 -2.45 4.41
N PRO A 14 -30.26 -1.87 3.35
CA PRO A 14 -29.95 -2.25 1.98
C PRO A 14 -28.45 -2.14 1.68
N ALA A 15 -27.89 -3.12 0.98
CA ALA A 15 -26.50 -3.08 0.51
C ALA A 15 -26.36 -2.24 -0.77
N ASP A 16 -26.82 -0.99 -0.70
CA ASP A 16 -27.00 -0.06 -1.81
C ASP A 16 -25.77 0.85 -2.02
N SER A 17 -25.95 1.93 -2.79
CA SER A 17 -24.92 2.95 -2.99
C SER A 17 -24.50 3.65 -1.70
N LYS A 18 -25.38 3.81 -0.71
CA LYS A 18 -25.09 4.43 0.59
C LYS A 18 -24.23 3.50 1.45
N TRP A 19 -24.53 2.20 1.43
CA TRP A 19 -23.67 1.18 2.08
C TRP A 19 -22.27 1.16 1.49
N VAL A 20 -22.14 1.15 0.15
CA VAL A 20 -20.82 1.09 -0.50
C VAL A 20 -20.06 2.41 -0.42
N LYS A 21 -20.66 3.53 -0.85
CA LYS A 21 -19.97 4.82 -1.01
C LYS A 21 -19.80 5.60 0.28
N ALA A 22 -20.74 5.52 1.22
CA ALA A 22 -20.64 6.27 2.48
C ALA A 22 -20.09 5.39 3.62
N PHE A 23 -20.73 4.26 3.91
CA PHE A 23 -20.38 3.43 5.05
C PHE A 23 -19.04 2.68 4.86
N LEU A 24 -18.90 1.90 3.78
CA LEU A 24 -17.67 1.13 3.55
C LEU A 24 -16.46 2.03 3.26
N SER A 25 -16.59 3.06 2.40
CA SER A 25 -15.52 4.04 2.19
C SER A 25 -15.06 4.73 3.48
N MET A 26 -15.97 4.98 4.43
CA MET A 26 -15.59 5.49 5.74
C MET A 26 -14.86 4.44 6.59
N ALA A 27 -15.33 3.19 6.62
CA ALA A 27 -14.64 2.11 7.32
C ALA A 27 -13.22 1.88 6.77
N LEU A 28 -13.01 2.02 5.46
CA LEU A 28 -11.69 1.96 4.83
C LEU A 28 -10.81 3.18 5.16
N LEU A 29 -11.38 4.39 5.21
CA LEU A 29 -10.66 5.61 5.65
C LEU A 29 -10.14 5.45 7.08
N TRP A 30 -11.01 5.04 8.00
CA TRP A 30 -10.65 4.84 9.40
C TRP A 30 -9.67 3.66 9.59
N ALA A 31 -9.84 2.56 8.87
CA ALA A 31 -8.91 1.43 8.95
C ALA A 31 -7.51 1.76 8.39
N GLY A 32 -7.43 2.61 7.37
CA GLY A 32 -6.17 3.11 6.82
C GLY A 32 -5.37 4.01 7.77
N SER A 33 -6.05 4.62 8.77
CA SER A 33 -5.40 5.45 9.79
C SER A 33 -5.08 4.70 11.10
N GLN A 34 -5.14 3.37 11.13
CA GLN A 34 -4.70 2.58 12.28
C GLN A 34 -3.19 2.34 12.21
N ALA A 35 -2.51 2.30 13.36
CA ALA A 35 -1.07 1.97 13.40
C ALA A 35 -0.77 0.55 12.87
N ASN A 36 -1.73 -0.38 13.01
CA ASN A 36 -1.71 -1.67 12.32
C ASN A 36 -3.00 -1.88 11.51
N PRO A 37 -3.03 -1.55 10.20
CA PRO A 37 -4.20 -1.79 9.36
C PRO A 37 -4.45 -3.27 9.04
N TRP A 38 -3.55 -4.22 9.32
CA TRP A 38 -3.84 -5.67 9.23
C TRP A 38 -4.62 -6.15 10.46
N GLU A 39 -4.06 -5.95 11.65
CA GLU A 39 -4.59 -6.47 12.93
C GLU A 39 -5.23 -5.36 13.76
N ILE A 40 -6.47 -5.01 13.39
CA ILE A 40 -7.33 -4.11 14.15
C ILE A 40 -8.15 -4.96 15.13
N SER A 41 -8.19 -4.56 16.42
CA SER A 41 -8.94 -5.32 17.43
C SER A 41 -10.46 -5.23 17.23
N GLU A 42 -11.18 -6.32 17.51
CA GLU A 42 -12.61 -6.43 17.20
C GLU A 42 -13.47 -5.40 17.96
N SER A 43 -13.10 -5.04 19.19
CA SER A 43 -13.78 -3.99 19.96
C SER A 43 -13.59 -2.62 19.31
N LEU A 44 -12.35 -2.20 19.08
CA LEU A 44 -12.00 -0.92 18.46
C LEU A 44 -12.67 -0.75 17.08
N MET A 45 -12.70 -1.83 16.28
CA MET A 45 -13.42 -1.84 15.01
C MET A 45 -14.95 -1.81 15.19
N ALA A 46 -15.53 -2.54 16.15
CA ALA A 46 -16.98 -2.51 16.38
C ALA A 46 -17.47 -1.14 16.87
N ASP A 47 -16.69 -0.46 17.71
CA ASP A 47 -16.99 0.89 18.21
C ASP A 47 -16.84 1.94 17.09
N ALA A 48 -15.76 1.89 16.30
CA ALA A 48 -15.64 2.76 15.13
C ALA A 48 -16.75 2.54 14.10
N LEU A 49 -17.12 1.28 13.83
CA LEU A 49 -18.26 0.97 12.95
C LEU A 49 -19.60 1.41 13.53
N GLN A 50 -19.75 1.55 14.86
CA GLN A 50 -20.95 2.15 15.46
C GLN A 50 -21.05 3.64 15.12
N GLU A 51 -20.00 4.42 15.36
CA GLU A 51 -19.95 5.86 15.06
C GLU A 51 -20.24 6.13 13.57
N ILE A 52 -19.75 5.26 12.68
CA ILE A 52 -20.03 5.33 11.25
C ILE A 52 -21.48 4.93 10.95
N PHE A 53 -22.02 3.90 11.61
CA PHE A 53 -23.39 3.44 11.38
C PHE A 53 -24.41 4.50 11.80
N ASP A 54 -24.27 5.08 12.98
CA ASP A 54 -25.23 6.04 13.53
C ASP A 54 -25.24 7.37 12.75
N VAL A 55 -24.11 7.77 12.17
CA VAL A 55 -24.03 8.94 11.27
C VAL A 55 -24.58 8.64 9.87
N VAL A 56 -24.34 7.45 9.32
CA VAL A 56 -24.83 7.11 7.97
C VAL A 56 -26.31 6.68 7.98
N TYR A 57 -26.81 6.08 9.07
CA TYR A 57 -28.17 5.53 9.18
C TYR A 57 -28.87 5.96 10.49
N PRO A 58 -29.02 7.27 10.77
CA PRO A 58 -29.57 7.77 12.04
C PRO A 58 -30.99 7.27 12.37
N ASP A 59 -31.78 6.94 11.35
CA ASP A 59 -33.15 6.41 11.49
C ASP A 59 -33.18 4.92 11.87
N VAL A 60 -32.05 4.20 11.79
CA VAL A 60 -31.96 2.74 11.92
C VAL A 60 -31.33 2.37 13.27
N LYS A 61 -32.16 2.03 14.25
CA LYS A 61 -31.70 1.62 15.59
C LYS A 61 -31.00 0.26 15.54
N TYR A 62 -29.67 0.26 15.47
CA TYR A 62 -28.83 -0.93 15.43
C TYR A 62 -27.57 -0.78 16.28
N LYS A 63 -27.22 -1.81 17.07
CA LYS A 63 -25.93 -1.88 17.78
C LYS A 63 -25.00 -2.82 17.02
N VAL A 64 -23.86 -2.29 16.58
CA VAL A 64 -22.78 -3.07 15.96
C VAL A 64 -22.15 -3.99 17.01
N ASN A 65 -21.85 -5.21 16.58
CA ASN A 65 -21.36 -6.32 17.39
C ASN A 65 -20.34 -7.10 16.52
N PRO A 66 -19.17 -7.51 17.04
CA PRO A 66 -18.23 -8.38 16.32
C PRO A 66 -18.84 -9.63 15.67
N ASN A 67 -19.90 -10.18 16.29
CA ASN A 67 -20.63 -11.35 15.82
C ASN A 67 -21.81 -11.02 14.88
N GLY A 68 -21.96 -9.75 14.47
CA GLY A 68 -23.08 -9.23 13.68
C GLY A 68 -22.76 -9.01 12.19
N ALA A 69 -23.80 -8.89 11.37
CA ALA A 69 -23.68 -8.76 9.92
C ALA A 69 -22.88 -7.54 9.47
N VAL A 70 -23.10 -6.36 10.09
CA VAL A 70 -22.38 -5.12 9.76
C VAL A 70 -20.86 -5.30 9.95
N PHE A 71 -20.45 -5.87 11.09
CA PHE A 71 -19.05 -6.14 11.37
C PHE A 71 -18.46 -7.17 10.40
N ALA A 72 -19.13 -8.32 10.25
CA ALA A 72 -18.63 -9.43 9.44
C ALA A 72 -18.49 -9.10 7.95
N VAL A 73 -19.48 -8.41 7.36
CA VAL A 73 -19.40 -7.94 5.96
C VAL A 73 -18.30 -6.88 5.80
N THR A 74 -18.11 -6.01 6.79
CA THR A 74 -17.04 -5.00 6.73
C THR A 74 -15.65 -5.60 6.91
N GLN A 75 -15.49 -6.63 7.76
CA GLN A 75 -14.23 -7.35 7.91
C GLN A 75 -13.87 -8.15 6.64
N GLN A 76 -14.89 -8.68 5.92
CA GLN A 76 -14.67 -9.22 4.57
C GLN A 76 -14.16 -8.11 3.63
N ARG A 77 -14.79 -6.94 3.60
CA ARG A 77 -14.39 -5.81 2.73
C ARG A 77 -12.99 -5.25 3.05
N LEU A 78 -12.61 -5.21 4.33
CA LEU A 78 -11.24 -4.88 4.74
C LEU A 78 -10.22 -5.93 4.28
N SER A 79 -10.60 -7.20 4.30
CA SER A 79 -9.75 -8.30 3.80
C SER A 79 -9.59 -8.24 2.27
N GLU A 80 -10.66 -7.93 1.55
CA GLU A 80 -10.63 -7.67 0.10
C GLU A 80 -9.77 -6.45 -0.25
N TRP A 81 -9.90 -5.34 0.50
CA TRP A 81 -9.09 -4.13 0.32
C TRP A 81 -7.58 -4.38 0.54
N ARG A 82 -7.19 -5.06 1.63
CA ARG A 82 -5.81 -5.49 1.89
C ARG A 82 -5.26 -6.40 0.78
N SER A 83 -6.09 -7.31 0.27
CA SER A 83 -5.72 -8.19 -0.85
C SER A 83 -5.55 -7.42 -2.16
N ASN A 84 -6.40 -6.40 -2.40
CA ASN A 84 -6.32 -5.54 -3.58
C ASN A 84 -5.02 -4.72 -3.59
N ILE A 85 -4.56 -4.23 -2.44
CA ILE A 85 -3.25 -3.56 -2.28
C ILE A 85 -2.13 -4.49 -2.79
N GLY A 86 -2.07 -5.73 -2.30
CA GLY A 86 -1.07 -6.71 -2.73
C GLY A 86 -1.09 -7.01 -4.23
N SER A 87 -2.26 -7.15 -4.85
CA SER A 87 -2.36 -7.37 -6.30
C SER A 87 -2.07 -6.12 -7.14
N THR A 88 -2.37 -4.93 -6.63
CA THR A 88 -2.13 -3.66 -7.35
C THR A 88 -0.64 -3.33 -7.38
N ALA A 89 0.09 -3.53 -6.27
CA ALA A 89 1.54 -3.38 -6.25
C ALA A 89 2.21 -4.31 -7.28
N LEU A 90 1.75 -5.55 -7.36
CA LEU A 90 2.27 -6.52 -8.32
C LEU A 90 1.96 -6.15 -9.77
N ALA A 91 0.79 -5.57 -10.05
CA ALA A 91 0.46 -5.03 -11.37
C ALA A 91 1.31 -3.80 -11.74
N ILE A 92 1.57 -2.89 -10.79
CA ILE A 92 2.42 -1.71 -11.01
C ILE A 92 3.88 -2.11 -11.27
N VAL A 93 4.46 -3.01 -10.47
CA VAL A 93 5.83 -3.48 -10.67
C VAL A 93 5.97 -4.25 -11.99
N VAL A 94 4.99 -5.09 -12.36
CA VAL A 94 4.99 -5.78 -13.66
C VAL A 94 4.88 -4.79 -14.84
N ASP A 95 4.03 -3.77 -14.75
CA ASP A 95 3.92 -2.72 -15.78
C ASP A 95 5.23 -1.92 -15.91
N PHE A 96 5.83 -1.49 -14.80
CA PHE A 96 7.12 -0.80 -14.80
C PHE A 96 8.23 -1.66 -15.43
N CYS A 97 8.44 -2.87 -14.92
CA CYS A 97 9.42 -3.80 -15.47
C CYS A 97 9.19 -4.08 -16.96
N SER A 98 7.92 -4.13 -17.42
CA SER A 98 7.61 -4.31 -18.84
C SER A 98 8.10 -3.19 -19.75
N ARG A 99 8.33 -1.97 -19.22
CA ARG A 99 8.81 -0.80 -19.98
C ARG A 99 10.33 -0.81 -20.14
N ILE A 100 11.06 -1.36 -19.17
CA ILE A 100 12.52 -1.48 -19.20
C ILE A 100 12.90 -2.59 -20.19
N LYS A 101 13.73 -2.27 -21.20
CA LYS A 101 14.09 -3.21 -22.28
C LYS A 101 15.54 -3.69 -22.24
N ASP A 102 16.45 -2.85 -21.77
CA ASP A 102 17.90 -3.09 -21.89
C ASP A 102 18.52 -3.70 -20.61
N ALA A 103 17.70 -4.10 -19.63
CA ALA A 103 18.13 -4.74 -18.38
C ALA A 103 17.20 -5.93 -17.99
N PRO A 104 17.74 -7.00 -17.37
CA PRO A 104 16.93 -8.07 -16.78
C PRO A 104 16.03 -7.56 -15.64
N ASN A 105 14.78 -8.05 -15.58
CA ASN A 105 13.79 -7.57 -14.60
C ASN A 105 14.22 -7.84 -13.14
N ASP A 106 14.89 -8.96 -12.89
CA ASP A 106 15.46 -9.35 -11.60
C ASP A 106 16.55 -8.37 -11.14
N LEU A 107 17.43 -7.92 -12.04
CA LEU A 107 18.45 -6.92 -11.76
C LEU A 107 17.82 -5.55 -11.46
N VAL A 108 16.81 -5.15 -12.22
CA VAL A 108 16.05 -3.89 -12.00
C VAL A 108 15.34 -3.92 -10.64
N ALA A 109 14.68 -5.02 -10.30
CA ALA A 109 14.01 -5.18 -9.01
C ALA A 109 15.00 -5.14 -7.85
N LYS A 110 16.16 -5.80 -8.00
CA LYS A 110 17.26 -5.76 -7.02
C LYS A 110 17.84 -4.37 -6.81
N GLN A 111 18.02 -3.59 -7.89
CA GLN A 111 18.47 -2.20 -7.80
C GLN A 111 17.45 -1.32 -7.06
N LEU A 112 16.16 -1.51 -7.34
CA LEU A 112 15.08 -0.81 -6.63
C LEU A 112 14.94 -1.22 -5.15
N LEU A 113 15.36 -2.43 -4.77
CA LEU A 113 15.33 -2.93 -3.40
C LEU A 113 16.54 -2.48 -2.55
N LYS A 114 17.72 -2.29 -3.17
CA LYS A 114 18.90 -1.72 -2.51
C LYS A 114 18.60 -0.33 -1.94
N ASP A 115 19.00 -0.08 -0.70
CA ASP A 115 18.78 1.18 0.05
C ASP A 115 17.30 1.62 0.08
N CYS A 116 16.39 0.67 -0.16
CA CYS A 116 14.95 0.88 -0.40
C CYS A 116 14.66 1.94 -1.49
N ALA A 117 15.51 2.07 -2.52
CA ALA A 117 15.43 3.11 -3.57
C ALA A 117 14.02 3.33 -4.14
N PHE A 118 13.20 2.28 -4.25
CA PHE A 118 11.80 2.33 -4.70
C PHE A 118 10.85 3.27 -3.91
N VAL A 119 11.23 3.76 -2.72
CA VAL A 119 10.40 4.71 -1.93
C VAL A 119 10.71 6.18 -2.19
N TYR A 120 11.86 6.51 -2.77
CA TYR A 120 12.32 7.89 -3.00
C TYR A 120 11.78 8.45 -4.32
N GLU A 121 11.63 9.77 -4.40
CA GLU A 121 11.09 10.44 -5.60
C GLU A 121 11.90 10.13 -6.86
N ASP A 122 13.21 10.15 -6.71
CA ASP A 122 14.23 9.71 -7.65
C ASP A 122 15.00 8.55 -6.99
N PRO A 123 15.09 7.35 -7.60
CA PRO A 123 15.83 6.22 -7.05
C PRO A 123 17.35 6.35 -7.19
N ASP A 124 17.84 7.24 -8.05
CA ASP A 124 19.25 7.60 -8.21
C ASP A 124 19.63 8.84 -7.31
N ASN A 125 18.64 9.44 -6.60
CA ASN A 125 18.83 10.43 -5.52
C ASN A 125 18.16 10.00 -4.20
N ILE A 126 18.94 9.42 -3.30
CA ILE A 126 18.43 8.97 -2.01
C ILE A 126 18.44 10.14 -1.00
N SER A 127 17.44 11.02 -1.12
CA SER A 127 17.20 12.14 -0.20
C SER A 127 16.10 11.82 0.82
N GLN A 128 16.41 11.99 2.12
CA GLN A 128 15.42 11.84 3.20
C GLN A 128 14.22 12.79 3.05
N GLU A 129 14.38 13.95 2.40
CA GLU A 129 13.26 14.87 2.15
C GLU A 129 12.25 14.28 1.16
N THR A 130 12.73 13.63 0.09
CA THR A 130 11.92 13.04 -0.99
C THR A 130 11.42 11.63 -0.70
N ALA A 131 11.81 11.04 0.44
CA ALA A 131 11.35 9.74 0.88
C ALA A 131 9.81 9.61 0.94
N TYR A 132 9.33 8.44 0.52
CA TYR A 132 7.92 8.08 0.32
C TYR A 132 7.17 8.90 -0.75
N LEU A 133 7.89 9.66 -1.60
CA LEU A 133 7.31 10.42 -2.71
C LEU A 133 7.53 9.77 -4.09
N SER A 134 8.06 8.55 -4.15
CA SER A 134 8.22 7.81 -5.42
C SER A 134 6.90 7.66 -6.18
N THR A 135 7.00 7.64 -7.50
CA THR A 135 5.85 7.37 -8.37
C THR A 135 5.14 6.07 -7.98
N PHE A 136 5.88 5.02 -7.58
CA PHE A 136 5.32 3.77 -7.07
C PHE A 136 4.42 3.98 -5.83
N VAL A 137 4.93 4.66 -4.80
CA VAL A 137 4.21 4.88 -3.53
C VAL A 137 3.00 5.80 -3.74
N LEU A 138 3.17 6.87 -4.51
CA LEU A 138 2.08 7.81 -4.84
C LEU A 138 0.98 7.14 -5.68
N GLN A 139 1.34 6.34 -6.69
CA GLN A 139 0.40 5.58 -7.51
C GLN A 139 -0.33 4.50 -6.70
N MET A 140 0.36 3.82 -5.78
CA MET A 140 -0.25 2.84 -4.88
C MET A 140 -1.31 3.46 -3.96
N ILE A 141 -0.97 4.54 -3.26
CA ILE A 141 -1.89 5.23 -2.35
C ILE A 141 -3.09 5.80 -3.15
N ALA A 142 -2.84 6.34 -4.35
CA ALA A 142 -3.88 6.83 -5.27
C ALA A 142 -4.86 5.73 -5.71
N SER A 143 -4.33 4.61 -6.22
CA SER A 143 -5.12 3.54 -6.87
C SER A 143 -5.82 2.61 -5.89
N THR A 144 -5.28 2.40 -4.68
CA THR A 144 -5.77 1.37 -3.74
C THR A 144 -6.54 1.90 -2.53
N HIS A 145 -6.23 3.12 -2.07
CA HIS A 145 -6.87 3.72 -0.88
C HIS A 145 -7.69 4.94 -1.25
N LEU A 146 -7.08 5.97 -1.87
CA LEU A 146 -7.76 7.23 -2.18
C LEU A 146 -8.96 7.05 -3.12
N SER A 147 -8.86 6.11 -4.07
CA SER A 147 -9.97 5.65 -4.92
C SER A 147 -11.13 5.05 -4.12
N ALA A 148 -10.83 4.22 -3.12
CA ALA A 148 -11.80 3.48 -2.32
C ALA A 148 -12.50 4.35 -1.25
N ILE A 149 -11.88 5.48 -0.86
CA ILE A 149 -12.44 6.43 0.11
C ILE A 149 -13.07 7.68 -0.53
N VAL A 150 -13.21 7.75 -1.86
CA VAL A 150 -13.54 9.00 -2.57
C VAL A 150 -14.87 9.65 -2.15
N ASP A 151 -15.88 8.84 -1.81
CA ASP A 151 -17.24 9.31 -1.43
C ASP A 151 -17.50 9.30 0.10
N HIS A 152 -16.45 9.23 0.92
CA HIS A 152 -16.57 9.09 2.38
C HIS A 152 -17.47 10.16 3.05
N ALA A 153 -18.23 9.74 4.07
CA ALA A 153 -19.06 10.63 4.89
C ALA A 153 -18.23 11.54 5.83
N SER A 154 -18.89 12.41 6.60
CA SER A 154 -18.26 13.14 7.71
C SER A 154 -18.73 12.58 9.06
N VAL A 155 -17.88 11.85 9.78
CA VAL A 155 -18.15 11.31 11.13
C VAL A 155 -17.30 12.10 12.15
N PRO A 156 -17.87 13.07 12.89
CA PRO A 156 -17.08 13.96 13.73
C PRO A 156 -16.29 13.26 14.85
N ALA A 157 -16.87 12.22 15.47
CA ALA A 157 -16.24 11.45 16.54
C ALA A 157 -14.90 10.82 16.11
N LEU A 158 -14.83 10.30 14.89
CA LEU A 158 -13.62 9.69 14.31
C LEU A 158 -12.68 10.72 13.67
N ASN A 159 -12.90 12.03 13.87
CA ASN A 159 -12.08 13.12 13.31
C ASN A 159 -11.90 13.03 11.78
N THR A 160 -12.90 12.51 11.05
CA THR A 160 -12.71 12.05 9.66
C THR A 160 -12.19 13.09 8.70
N ASN A 161 -12.51 14.36 8.90
CA ASN A 161 -12.02 15.45 8.05
C ASN A 161 -10.49 15.63 8.15
N LYS A 162 -9.86 15.24 9.28
CA LYS A 162 -8.39 15.22 9.44
C LYS A 162 -7.78 13.97 8.79
N LEU A 163 -8.43 12.81 8.96
CA LEU A 163 -8.04 11.56 8.29
C LEU A 163 -8.08 11.75 6.75
N ALA A 164 -9.16 12.33 6.25
CA ALA A 164 -9.39 12.66 4.84
C ALA A 164 -8.50 13.79 4.29
N LEU A 165 -7.73 14.49 5.14
CA LEU A 165 -6.61 15.33 4.72
C LEU A 165 -5.29 14.54 4.64
N GLY A 166 -5.15 13.49 5.46
CA GLY A 166 -4.00 12.58 5.47
C GLY A 166 -3.39 12.36 6.86
N LYS A 167 -3.94 12.95 7.92
CA LYS A 167 -3.38 12.84 9.27
C LYS A 167 -3.52 11.42 9.80
N GLY A 168 -2.43 10.84 10.30
CA GLY A 168 -2.37 9.48 10.83
C GLY A 168 -2.44 8.36 9.77
N MET A 169 -2.20 8.68 8.50
CA MET A 169 -2.20 7.69 7.39
C MET A 169 -0.92 6.86 7.29
N ASP A 170 -0.04 6.97 8.28
CA ASP A 170 1.18 6.20 8.49
C ASP A 170 0.97 4.71 8.18
N GLY A 171 -0.08 4.09 8.74
CA GLY A 171 -0.41 2.69 8.52
C GLY A 171 -0.68 2.32 7.06
N VAL A 172 -1.47 3.11 6.33
CA VAL A 172 -1.75 2.83 4.90
C VAL A 172 -0.58 3.19 3.99
N ILE A 173 0.24 4.19 4.32
CA ILE A 173 1.50 4.48 3.61
C ILE A 173 2.41 3.25 3.72
N VAL A 174 2.65 2.76 4.94
CA VAL A 174 3.47 1.57 5.20
C VAL A 174 2.90 0.32 4.53
N LEU A 175 1.58 0.10 4.59
CA LEU A 175 0.92 -1.01 3.92
C LEU A 175 1.12 -1.00 2.39
N CYS A 176 1.15 0.18 1.77
CA CYS A 176 1.47 0.33 0.34
C CYS A 176 2.94 0.05 0.03
N VAL A 177 3.86 0.53 0.88
CA VAL A 177 5.31 0.34 0.72
C VAL A 177 5.70 -1.13 0.83
N ILE A 178 5.18 -1.85 1.83
CA ILE A 178 5.44 -3.29 1.98
C ILE A 178 4.89 -4.09 0.78
N ALA A 179 3.76 -3.68 0.22
CA ALA A 179 3.19 -4.34 -0.97
C ALA A 179 4.10 -4.19 -2.20
N LEU A 180 4.75 -3.03 -2.35
CA LEU A 180 5.75 -2.78 -3.38
C LEU A 180 7.03 -3.60 -3.12
N GLU A 181 7.56 -3.62 -1.89
CA GLU A 181 8.73 -4.44 -1.54
C GLU A 181 8.47 -5.93 -1.82
N HIS A 182 7.28 -6.43 -1.47
CA HIS A 182 6.84 -7.80 -1.75
C HIS A 182 6.75 -8.09 -3.25
N ALA A 183 6.23 -7.14 -4.04
CA ALA A 183 6.15 -7.27 -5.50
C ALA A 183 7.53 -7.22 -6.18
N LEU A 184 8.45 -6.41 -5.67
CA LEU A 184 9.84 -6.35 -6.14
C LEU A 184 10.61 -7.63 -5.79
N LYS A 185 10.52 -8.12 -4.54
CA LYS A 185 11.15 -9.42 -4.16
C LYS A 185 10.64 -10.57 -5.03
N PHE A 186 9.38 -10.57 -5.45
CA PHE A 186 8.85 -11.56 -6.39
C PHE A 186 9.49 -11.53 -7.78
N VAL A 187 10.00 -10.38 -8.22
CA VAL A 187 10.73 -10.25 -9.48
C VAL A 187 12.21 -10.57 -9.28
N GLU A 188 12.85 -10.11 -8.20
CA GLU A 188 14.25 -10.44 -7.86
C GLU A 188 14.46 -11.96 -7.69
N ASP A 189 13.67 -12.61 -6.83
CA ASP A 189 13.72 -14.07 -6.61
C ASP A 189 13.28 -14.90 -7.85
N SER A 190 12.86 -14.24 -8.95
CA SER A 190 12.24 -14.86 -10.11
C SER A 190 11.02 -15.75 -9.77
N ILE A 191 10.30 -15.41 -8.70
CA ILE A 191 9.03 -16.06 -8.29
C ILE A 191 7.93 -15.77 -9.31
N ILE A 192 7.98 -14.61 -9.96
CA ILE A 192 7.14 -14.28 -11.12
C ILE A 192 7.98 -14.02 -12.37
N ASN A 193 7.50 -14.53 -13.50
CA ASN A 193 7.99 -14.13 -14.81
C ASN A 193 7.11 -13.00 -15.35
N VAL A 194 7.65 -11.79 -15.42
CA VAL A 194 6.96 -10.58 -15.92
C VAL A 194 6.25 -10.84 -17.25
N ASN A 195 6.90 -11.56 -18.19
CA ASN A 195 6.33 -11.87 -19.50
C ASN A 195 5.13 -12.82 -19.43
N GLU A 196 5.13 -13.79 -18.51
CA GLU A 196 3.97 -14.68 -18.28
C GLU A 196 2.80 -13.94 -17.63
N VAL A 197 3.07 -13.00 -16.72
CA VAL A 197 2.02 -12.16 -16.12
C VAL A 197 1.38 -11.27 -17.18
N LEU A 198 2.18 -10.60 -18.02
CA LEU A 198 1.68 -9.80 -19.15
C LEU A 198 0.87 -10.65 -20.15
N ALA A 199 1.32 -11.86 -20.48
CA ALA A 199 0.56 -12.79 -21.31
C ALA A 199 -0.79 -13.18 -20.67
N SER A 200 -0.83 -13.37 -19.34
CA SER A 200 -2.09 -13.61 -18.62
C SER A 200 -3.04 -12.38 -18.68
N MET A 201 -2.50 -11.18 -18.53
CA MET A 201 -3.25 -9.92 -18.63
C MET A 201 -3.83 -9.70 -20.03
N ALA A 202 -3.10 -10.05 -21.09
CA ALA A 202 -3.58 -10.01 -22.47
C ALA A 202 -4.78 -10.95 -22.72
N THR A 203 -4.91 -12.04 -21.94
CA THR A 203 -6.12 -12.91 -21.95
C THR A 203 -7.25 -12.41 -21.04
N GLY A 204 -7.14 -11.19 -20.51
CA GLY A 204 -8.13 -10.57 -19.63
C GLY A 204 -8.09 -11.07 -18.18
N LYS A 205 -7.04 -11.81 -17.77
CA LYS A 205 -6.97 -12.44 -16.46
C LYS A 205 -5.59 -12.30 -15.81
N PHE A 206 -5.43 -11.30 -14.95
CA PHE A 206 -4.28 -11.21 -14.04
C PHE A 206 -4.22 -12.47 -13.17
N SER A 207 -3.18 -13.32 -13.36
CA SER A 207 -3.19 -14.69 -12.83
C SER A 207 -1.79 -15.20 -12.49
N VAL A 208 -1.24 -14.75 -11.37
CA VAL A 208 0.09 -15.20 -10.87
C VAL A 208 0.00 -16.58 -10.20
N LYS A 209 0.83 -17.52 -10.64
CA LYS A 209 0.97 -18.85 -10.03
C LYS A 209 2.18 -18.86 -9.07
N LEU A 210 1.92 -18.68 -7.79
CA LEU A 210 2.97 -18.76 -6.77
C LEU A 210 3.40 -20.22 -6.53
N PRO A 211 4.71 -20.52 -6.43
CA PRO A 211 5.19 -21.87 -6.20
C PRO A 211 4.79 -22.38 -4.81
N GLU A 212 4.54 -23.68 -4.70
CA GLU A 212 4.21 -24.30 -3.42
C GLU A 212 5.49 -24.76 -2.69
N LYS A 213 5.64 -24.34 -1.43
CA LYS A 213 6.67 -24.84 -0.52
C LYS A 213 6.03 -25.81 0.48
N ARG A 214 6.78 -26.82 0.91
CA ARG A 214 6.30 -27.78 1.92
C ARG A 214 6.33 -27.14 3.30
N ASN A 215 5.15 -26.95 3.90
CA ASN A 215 5.03 -26.40 5.24
C ASN A 215 5.57 -27.42 6.27
N LYS A 216 6.63 -27.07 7.00
CA LYS A 216 7.33 -27.99 7.92
C LYS A 216 6.45 -28.49 9.07
N ALA A 217 5.48 -27.71 9.54
CA ALA A 217 4.64 -28.06 10.68
C ALA A 217 3.42 -28.94 10.31
N THR A 218 2.85 -28.76 9.12
CA THR A 218 1.65 -29.49 8.66
C THR A 218 1.94 -30.56 7.61
N GLY A 219 3.16 -30.61 7.08
CA GLY A 219 3.60 -31.54 6.02
C GLY A 219 3.01 -31.27 4.62
N LYS A 220 2.00 -30.40 4.52
CA LYS A 220 1.27 -30.05 3.30
C LYS A 220 2.06 -29.09 2.40
N MET A 221 1.83 -29.17 1.10
CA MET A 221 2.27 -28.16 0.13
C MET A 221 1.40 -26.91 0.26
N SER A 222 2.01 -25.72 0.16
CA SER A 222 1.29 -24.45 0.15
C SER A 222 2.15 -23.30 -0.35
N SER A 223 1.57 -22.36 -1.08
CA SER A 223 2.12 -21.03 -1.35
C SER A 223 2.01 -20.05 -0.17
N GLY A 224 1.61 -20.52 1.04
CA GLY A 224 1.29 -19.67 2.19
C GLY A 224 2.40 -18.72 2.68
N CYS A 225 3.67 -19.06 2.45
CA CYS A 225 4.82 -18.19 2.76
C CYS A 225 5.00 -17.03 1.77
N TYR A 226 4.29 -17.04 0.65
CA TYR A 226 4.25 -15.98 -0.36
C TYR A 226 2.96 -15.15 -0.27
N LYS A 227 2.32 -15.11 0.90
CA LYS A 227 1.11 -14.31 1.12
C LYS A 227 1.47 -12.93 1.65
N PHE A 228 0.82 -11.91 1.07
CA PHE A 228 0.77 -10.56 1.60
C PHE A 228 -0.13 -10.54 2.85
N SER A 229 0.46 -10.86 4.00
CA SER A 229 -0.23 -11.05 5.27
C SER A 229 0.72 -10.80 6.44
N PHE A 230 0.23 -10.19 7.51
CA PHE A 230 0.99 -9.79 8.69
C PHE A 230 1.98 -10.85 9.19
N THR A 231 1.57 -12.13 9.30
CA THR A 231 2.43 -13.25 9.73
C THR A 231 3.72 -13.44 8.92
N ASN A 232 3.78 -12.95 7.68
CA ASN A 232 4.96 -13.03 6.81
C ASN A 232 5.73 -11.70 6.70
N TRP A 233 5.18 -10.58 7.21
CA TRP A 233 5.61 -9.21 6.88
C TRP A 233 5.58 -8.22 8.06
N HIS A 234 5.40 -8.71 9.30
CA HIS A 234 5.29 -7.87 10.49
C HIS A 234 6.61 -7.16 10.85
N ASN A 235 7.77 -7.74 10.56
CA ASN A 235 9.07 -7.13 10.87
C ASN A 235 9.31 -5.90 9.97
N GLU A 236 9.10 -6.05 8.66
CA GLU A 236 9.16 -4.93 7.70
C GLU A 236 8.13 -3.85 8.06
N MET A 237 6.95 -4.25 8.54
CA MET A 237 5.95 -3.31 9.03
C MET A 237 6.41 -2.52 10.25
N GLU A 238 6.99 -3.16 11.26
CA GLU A 238 7.53 -2.47 12.44
C GLU A 238 8.67 -1.51 12.05
N ALA A 239 9.56 -1.93 11.15
CA ALA A 239 10.65 -1.11 10.63
C ALA A 239 10.14 0.14 9.88
N TYR A 240 9.23 -0.02 8.93
CA TYR A 240 8.65 1.12 8.20
C TYR A 240 7.73 1.99 9.07
N MET A 241 7.02 1.42 10.06
CA MET A 241 6.23 2.21 11.02
C MET A 241 7.13 3.07 11.93
N LYS A 242 8.26 2.54 12.41
CA LYS A 242 9.28 3.33 13.12
C LYS A 242 9.77 4.48 12.23
N SER A 243 10.08 4.16 10.98
CA SER A 243 10.64 5.10 10.00
C SER A 243 9.69 6.25 9.64
N ILE A 244 8.46 5.95 9.21
CA ILE A 244 7.46 6.99 8.88
C ILE A 244 7.11 7.85 10.10
N SER A 245 7.12 7.28 11.31
CA SER A 245 6.85 8.00 12.56
C SER A 245 7.87 9.11 12.86
N ASN A 246 9.10 8.99 12.35
CA ASN A 246 10.14 10.02 12.51
C ASN A 246 9.91 11.24 11.59
N ARG A 247 9.06 11.14 10.54
CA ARG A 247 8.70 12.31 9.71
C ARG A 247 7.83 13.28 10.50
N ASN A 248 8.05 14.58 10.30
CA ASN A 248 7.10 15.59 10.73
C ASN A 248 5.74 15.41 10.00
N GLU A 249 4.66 15.85 10.63
CA GLU A 249 3.29 15.62 10.13
C GLU A 249 3.02 16.30 8.77
N ASP A 250 3.63 17.45 8.49
CA ASP A 250 3.42 18.17 7.23
C ASP A 250 4.05 17.41 6.05
N SER A 251 5.25 16.84 6.23
CA SER A 251 5.86 15.91 5.26
C SER A 251 5.01 14.66 5.02
N LYS A 252 4.27 14.15 6.03
CA LYS A 252 3.30 13.05 5.81
C LYS A 252 2.07 13.51 5.02
N LEU A 253 1.55 14.70 5.31
CA LEU A 253 0.44 15.30 4.55
C LEU A 253 0.84 15.56 3.08
N ILE A 254 2.11 15.90 2.82
CA ILE A 254 2.64 16.05 1.45
C ILE A 254 2.49 14.74 0.66
N ILE A 255 2.87 13.58 1.21
CA ILE A 255 2.71 12.25 0.55
C ILE A 255 1.26 12.06 0.08
N ILE A 256 0.31 12.21 1.00
CA ILE A 256 -1.12 12.00 0.70
C ILE A 256 -1.66 13.06 -0.27
N SER A 257 -1.18 14.31 -0.19
CA SER A 257 -1.56 15.38 -1.13
C SER A 257 -1.05 15.13 -2.56
N ARG A 258 0.18 14.62 -2.70
CA ARG A 258 0.78 14.23 -3.98
C ARG A 258 0.08 13.01 -4.57
N ALA A 259 -0.28 12.02 -3.75
CA ALA A 259 -1.09 10.88 -4.20
C ALA A 259 -2.50 11.31 -4.68
N ARG A 260 -3.14 12.30 -4.02
CA ARG A 260 -4.39 12.90 -4.53
C ARG A 260 -4.18 13.68 -5.83
N ARG A 261 -3.03 14.33 -6.02
CA ARG A 261 -2.67 14.96 -7.31
C ARG A 261 -2.51 13.89 -8.39
N PHE A 262 -1.78 12.81 -8.11
CA PHE A 262 -1.60 11.66 -9.00
C PHE A 262 -2.96 11.06 -9.42
N MET A 263 -3.89 10.83 -8.47
CA MET A 263 -5.23 10.33 -8.79
C MET A 263 -6.02 11.26 -9.73
N LYS A 264 -5.92 12.58 -9.55
CA LYS A 264 -6.53 13.57 -10.44
C LYS A 264 -5.82 13.70 -11.80
N LYS A 265 -4.51 13.40 -11.83
CA LYS A 265 -3.63 13.44 -13.00
C LYS A 265 -3.80 12.21 -13.89
N SER A 266 -3.98 11.03 -13.31
CA SER A 266 -4.40 9.80 -14.01
C SER A 266 -5.74 9.97 -14.74
N ALA A 267 -6.58 10.93 -14.31
CA ALA A 267 -7.79 11.33 -15.01
C ALA A 267 -7.61 12.50 -16.00
N ARG A 268 -6.39 13.03 -16.23
CA ARG A 268 -6.13 14.29 -16.99
C ARG A 268 -4.79 14.47 -17.78
N GLY A 269 -3.67 13.80 -17.50
CA GLY A 269 -2.38 13.92 -18.26
C GLY A 269 -1.17 14.57 -17.54
N ASP A 270 0.03 14.50 -18.17
CA ASP A 270 1.39 14.51 -17.54
C ASP A 270 2.38 15.61 -18.05
N ALA A 271 3.59 15.88 -17.49
CA ALA A 271 4.58 15.14 -16.68
C ALA A 271 4.91 15.83 -15.29
N SER A 272 6.08 15.86 -14.62
CA SER A 272 7.45 15.29 -14.83
C SER A 272 8.03 14.62 -13.53
N ASP A 273 9.21 14.81 -12.88
CA ASP A 273 10.29 15.85 -12.77
C ASP A 273 11.69 15.20 -12.34
N GLU A 274 12.63 15.89 -11.63
CA GLU A 274 14.15 15.70 -11.55
C GLU A 274 14.69 15.67 -10.06
N ASP A 275 15.92 15.36 -9.52
CA ASP A 275 17.31 14.77 -9.77
C ASP A 275 18.07 14.77 -8.36
N ILE A 276 19.29 14.31 -7.92
CA ILE A 276 20.39 13.27 -8.14
C ILE A 276 21.24 13.07 -6.79
N GLU A 277 21.88 11.90 -6.45
CA GLU A 277 23.03 11.60 -5.47
C GLU A 277 22.85 10.65 -4.19
N GLU A 278 23.93 10.20 -3.47
CA GLU A 278 24.00 8.98 -2.56
C GLU A 278 25.15 8.97 -1.46
N THR A 279 25.11 8.29 -0.27
CA THR A 279 25.76 6.95 0.04
C THR A 279 25.78 6.47 1.54
N GLN A 280 25.61 5.13 1.76
CA GLN A 280 26.11 4.22 2.85
C GLN A 280 25.78 4.40 4.36
N SER A 281 25.80 3.33 5.19
CA SER A 281 24.84 2.20 5.26
C SER A 281 24.70 1.63 6.70
N ILE A 282 23.46 1.56 7.19
CA ILE A 282 22.93 0.84 8.38
C ILE A 282 21.55 0.27 7.94
N ASP A 283 20.74 -0.43 8.75
CA ASP A 283 19.43 -1.00 8.33
C ASP A 283 18.48 0.04 7.68
N GLU A 284 18.46 0.00 6.35
CA GLU A 284 17.96 1.02 5.44
C GLU A 284 16.54 1.48 5.77
N ARG A 285 15.64 0.54 6.06
CA ARG A 285 14.20 0.82 6.29
C ARG A 285 13.97 1.75 7.46
N ALA A 286 14.73 1.57 8.54
CA ALA A 286 14.59 2.39 9.75
C ALA A 286 15.12 3.83 9.54
N LEU A 287 16.05 4.01 8.60
CA LEU A 287 16.88 5.22 8.45
C LEU A 287 16.36 6.21 7.42
N ILE A 288 15.39 5.81 6.58
CA ILE A 288 14.73 6.64 5.57
C ILE A 288 14.36 8.03 6.13
N CYS A 289 14.12 8.14 7.45
CA CYS A 289 13.80 9.38 8.14
C CYS A 289 14.55 9.60 9.48
N GLU A 290 15.74 9.03 9.69
CA GLU A 290 16.54 9.29 10.91
C GLU A 290 17.51 10.48 10.75
N VAL A 291 17.43 11.45 11.67
CA VAL A 291 18.13 12.75 11.57
C VAL A 291 19.60 12.64 11.96
N PHE A 292 20.48 12.41 10.99
CA PHE A 292 21.94 12.42 11.20
C PHE A 292 22.50 13.85 11.32
N HIS A 293 23.04 14.18 12.50
CA HIS A 293 23.90 15.35 12.67
C HIS A 293 25.32 15.02 12.14
N SER A 294 25.54 15.22 10.85
CA SER A 294 26.76 14.82 10.13
C SER A 294 27.94 15.82 10.29
N PRO A 295 29.18 15.31 10.41
CA PRO A 295 30.39 16.05 10.05
C PRO A 295 31.27 15.33 9.00
N LEU A 296 31.09 15.71 7.73
CA LEU A 296 32.13 15.87 6.69
C LEU A 296 33.03 14.68 6.24
N SER A 297 32.68 14.14 5.06
CA SER A 297 33.45 14.28 3.77
C SER A 297 34.52 13.25 3.30
N VAL A 298 34.62 13.15 1.95
CA VAL A 298 35.67 12.54 1.07
C VAL A 298 35.81 10.99 1.17
N ILE A 299 35.80 10.16 0.10
CA ILE A 299 36.60 10.14 -1.16
C ILE A 299 35.87 9.45 -2.36
N THR A 300 36.23 9.90 -3.56
CA THR A 300 35.83 9.61 -4.98
C THR A 300 35.57 8.18 -5.52
N ALA A 301 34.68 8.13 -6.54
CA ALA A 301 34.66 7.27 -7.75
C ALA A 301 34.41 5.74 -7.60
N ASP A 302 33.73 5.02 -8.52
CA ASP A 302 33.41 5.25 -9.96
C ASP A 302 31.89 5.20 -10.28
N PHE A 303 31.47 5.66 -11.48
CA PHE A 303 30.04 5.80 -11.86
C PHE A 303 29.72 5.41 -13.33
N VAL A 304 28.42 5.46 -13.67
CA VAL A 304 27.79 5.33 -15.01
C VAL A 304 27.56 3.89 -15.53
N PHE A 305 26.45 3.27 -15.11
CA PHE A 305 25.75 2.26 -15.93
C PHE A 305 24.24 2.13 -15.66
N LEU A 306 23.47 3.21 -15.90
CA LEU A 306 21.99 3.12 -15.98
C LEU A 306 21.33 4.22 -16.83
N ASN A 307 22.01 5.35 -17.05
CA ASN A 307 21.53 6.54 -17.77
C ASN A 307 21.41 6.35 -19.32
N ARG A 308 20.77 5.24 -19.74
CA ARG A 308 20.47 4.87 -21.14
C ARG A 308 19.14 4.12 -21.34
N ILE A 309 18.48 3.64 -20.28
CA ILE A 309 17.33 2.71 -20.40
C ILE A 309 15.97 3.40 -20.26
N LEU A 310 15.73 4.44 -21.07
CA LEU A 310 14.40 4.83 -21.59
C LEU A 310 14.51 6.06 -22.50
N PRO A 311 14.48 5.84 -23.82
CA PRO A 311 13.56 6.60 -24.67
C PRO A 311 12.60 5.68 -25.45
N TYR A 312 11.53 6.28 -25.98
CA TYR A 312 10.53 5.69 -26.89
C TYR A 312 9.50 4.70 -26.30
N ALA A 313 8.34 5.24 -25.91
CA ALA A 313 7.04 4.75 -26.36
C ALA A 313 6.05 5.92 -26.43
N LEU A 314 5.05 5.82 -27.31
CA LEU A 314 3.97 6.80 -27.55
C LEU A 314 2.70 6.43 -26.78
#